data_AF-A0AAE0JD45-F1
#
_entry.id   AF-A0AAE0JD45-F1
#
_cell.length_a   1.000
_cell.length_b   1.000
_cell.length_c   1.000
_cell.angle_alpha   90.00
_cell.angle_beta   90.00
_cell.angle_gamma   90.00
#
_symmetry.space_group_name_H-M   'P 1'
#
loop_
_entity.id
_entity.type
_entity.pdbx_description
1 polymer ?
#
loop_
_entity_poly.entity_id
_entity_poly.type
_entity_poly.pdbx_seq_one_letter_code
_entity_poly.pdbx_strand_id
1 'polypeptide(L)'
;MASSTSSNVVGVHYRVGKKIGEGSFGVIFEGTNLLNNQQVAIKFEPRKSDAPQLRDEYRTYKILVGCPGIPNVYYFGQEGLHNILVIDLLGPSLEDLFDHCNRRFSLKTVVMVAKQMLSRVQTIHEKNLIYRDIKPDNFLIGRQGTKTANVIHVVDFGMAKQYRDPKTKQHIPYRERKSLSGTARYMSINTHLGREQSRRDDLEALGHVFMYFLRGGLPWQGLKAATNKQKYEKIGEKKQTTAIKDLCEGFPEQFAQYLTYVRNLGFEDQPDYDYLRELFSQALKDAGGVEDGEYDWMKVNKSDKKGDWDRPGALHNPNARPGPSAMEIHNSRGPTTHHASDPRAQLTAARLNAPQPSPPAQPGQRAKEQPNVNVQNNRAYKSQPTPTQSAGAGAQPYNMQQPPQRTATMTHTATQNTNPPPSNQQQQQQGGIKGIWKALCCS
;
A
#
# COMPACT_ATOMS: atom_id res chain seq x y z
N MET A 1 13.18 -22.19 -39.90
CA MET A 1 13.43 -22.45 -38.45
C MET A 1 12.61 -21.45 -37.66
N ALA A 2 11.82 -21.89 -36.68
CA ALA A 2 11.07 -20.97 -35.83
C ALA A 2 12.01 -20.34 -34.79
N SER A 3 11.97 -19.02 -34.66
CA SER A 3 12.67 -18.32 -33.58
C SER A 3 12.04 -18.72 -32.25
N SER A 4 12.78 -19.43 -31.40
CA SER A 4 12.37 -19.72 -30.03
C SER A 4 12.42 -18.42 -29.23
N THR A 5 11.28 -17.71 -29.19
CA THR A 5 11.08 -16.64 -28.22
C THR A 5 11.25 -17.23 -26.83
N SER A 6 12.35 -16.87 -26.16
CA SER A 6 12.58 -17.25 -24.78
C SER A 6 11.46 -16.66 -23.93
N SER A 7 10.48 -17.50 -23.60
CA SER A 7 9.35 -17.07 -22.78
C SER A 7 9.91 -16.59 -21.45
N ASN A 8 9.71 -15.31 -21.14
CA ASN A 8 10.17 -14.73 -19.87
C ASN A 8 9.36 -15.36 -18.74
N VAL A 9 9.90 -16.45 -18.19
CA VAL A 9 9.33 -17.21 -17.07
C VAL A 9 10.14 -16.87 -15.83
N VAL A 10 9.45 -16.50 -14.77
CA VAL A 10 9.99 -16.20 -13.45
C VAL A 10 9.39 -17.14 -12.42
N GLY A 11 10.06 -17.32 -11.28
CA GLY A 11 9.59 -18.21 -10.21
C GLY A 11 9.30 -19.64 -10.68
N VAL A 12 10.17 -20.18 -11.53
CA VAL A 12 10.10 -21.49 -12.20
C VAL A 12 8.97 -21.63 -13.23
N HIS A 13 7.77 -21.12 -12.96
CA HIS A 13 6.57 -21.43 -13.75
C HIS A 13 5.59 -20.25 -13.97
N TYR A 14 5.97 -19.00 -13.71
CA TYR A 14 5.12 -17.83 -14.04
C TYR A 14 5.60 -17.14 -15.32
N ARG A 15 4.86 -17.28 -16.42
CA ARG A 15 5.13 -16.55 -17.67
C ARG A 15 4.70 -15.09 -17.51
N VAL A 16 5.63 -14.17 -17.73
CA VAL A 16 5.38 -12.71 -17.74
C VAL A 16 4.69 -12.31 -19.05
N GLY A 17 3.56 -11.60 -18.91
CA GLY A 17 2.76 -11.05 -20.01
C GLY A 17 3.07 -9.58 -20.29
N LYS A 18 2.05 -8.78 -20.63
CA LYS A 18 2.19 -7.33 -20.83
C LYS A 18 2.38 -6.59 -19.49
N LYS A 19 2.98 -5.40 -19.57
CA LYS A 19 2.99 -4.43 -18.46
C LYS A 19 1.55 -3.96 -18.21
N ILE A 20 1.14 -3.98 -16.94
CA ILE A 20 -0.17 -3.49 -16.48
C ILE A 20 -0.04 -2.38 -15.42
N GLY A 21 1.16 -2.01 -14.98
CA GLY A 21 1.31 -0.91 -14.03
C GLY A 21 2.76 -0.47 -13.84
N GLU A 22 2.94 0.73 -13.30
CA GLU A 22 4.22 1.29 -12.91
C GLU A 22 4.00 2.29 -11.77
N GLY A 23 4.93 2.33 -10.83
CA GLY A 23 4.93 3.30 -9.74
C GLY A 23 6.35 3.52 -9.22
N SER A 24 6.46 4.32 -8.16
CA SER A 24 7.75 4.72 -7.56
C SER A 24 8.64 3.56 -7.08
N PHE A 25 8.07 2.37 -6.88
CA PHE A 25 8.74 1.20 -6.31
C PHE A 25 8.95 0.05 -7.31
N GLY A 26 8.43 0.15 -8.53
CA GLY A 26 8.56 -0.94 -9.50
C GLY A 26 7.55 -0.95 -10.65
N VAL A 27 7.61 -2.03 -11.43
CA VAL A 27 6.77 -2.28 -12.59
C VAL A 27 5.92 -3.52 -12.35
N ILE A 28 4.64 -3.47 -12.71
CA ILE A 28 3.70 -4.59 -12.58
C ILE A 28 3.36 -5.11 -13.97
N PHE A 29 3.42 -6.43 -14.14
CA PHE A 29 3.02 -7.16 -15.33
C PHE A 29 1.85 -8.09 -14.98
N GLU A 30 0.97 -8.37 -15.94
CA GLU A 30 0.16 -9.59 -15.83
C GLU A 30 1.05 -10.81 -16.12
N GLY A 31 0.59 -11.99 -15.75
CA GLY A 31 1.25 -13.23 -16.08
C GLY A 31 0.34 -14.43 -15.95
N THR A 32 0.86 -15.59 -16.30
CA THR A 32 0.14 -16.87 -16.22
C THR A 32 1.01 -17.90 -15.52
N ASN A 33 0.47 -18.54 -14.48
CA ASN A 33 1.04 -19.73 -13.88
C ASN A 33 0.88 -20.90 -14.85
N LEU A 34 2.01 -21.45 -15.32
CA LEU A 34 2.06 -22.50 -16.33
C LEU A 34 1.63 -23.88 -15.82
N LEU A 35 1.53 -24.07 -14.50
CA LEU A 35 1.09 -25.35 -13.91
C LEU A 35 -0.43 -25.52 -13.92
N ASN A 36 -1.19 -24.42 -13.88
CA ASN A 36 -2.65 -24.44 -13.71
C ASN A 36 -3.41 -23.39 -14.56
N ASN A 37 -2.71 -22.68 -15.46
CA ASN A 37 -3.22 -21.57 -16.28
C ASN A 37 -3.82 -20.38 -15.51
N GLN A 38 -3.58 -20.27 -14.20
CA GLN A 38 -4.08 -19.18 -13.37
C GLN A 38 -3.42 -17.85 -13.77
N GLN A 39 -4.25 -16.80 -13.94
CA GLN A 39 -3.78 -15.45 -14.18
C GLN A 39 -3.28 -14.81 -12.87
N VAL A 40 -2.11 -14.18 -12.93
CA VAL A 40 -1.40 -13.57 -11.79
C VAL A 40 -0.92 -12.16 -12.12
N ALA A 41 -0.66 -11.35 -11.09
CA ALA A 41 0.09 -10.10 -11.22
C ALA A 41 1.52 -10.32 -10.70
N ILE A 42 2.51 -9.80 -11.43
CA ILE A 42 3.94 -9.97 -11.16
C ILE A 42 4.57 -8.58 -11.00
N LYS A 43 4.94 -8.23 -9.76
CA LYS A 43 5.58 -6.94 -9.41
C LYS A 43 7.10 -7.12 -9.36
N PHE A 44 7.82 -6.29 -10.09
CA PHE A 44 9.28 -6.25 -10.15
C PHE A 44 9.81 -4.98 -9.49
N GLU A 45 10.67 -5.12 -8.50
CA GLU A 45 11.38 -4.03 -7.81
C GLU A 45 12.90 -4.15 -8.07
N PRO A 46 13.60 -3.10 -8.53
CA PRO A 46 15.06 -3.15 -8.66
C PRO A 46 15.77 -3.40 -7.31
N ARG A 47 16.68 -4.37 -7.26
CA ARG A 47 17.43 -4.74 -6.03
C ARG A 47 18.30 -3.62 -5.46
N LYS A 48 18.59 -2.58 -6.26
CA LYS A 48 19.32 -1.36 -5.87
C LYS A 48 18.38 -0.14 -5.66
N SER A 49 17.10 -0.36 -5.40
CA SER A 49 16.19 0.71 -4.97
C SER A 49 16.69 1.32 -3.65
N ASP A 50 16.67 2.66 -3.54
CA ASP A 50 17.03 3.38 -2.31
C ASP A 50 16.01 3.16 -1.17
N ALA A 51 14.82 2.66 -1.51
CA ALA A 51 13.76 2.31 -0.58
C ALA A 51 13.17 0.94 -1.01
N PRO A 52 13.83 -0.19 -0.69
CA PRO A 52 13.33 -1.51 -1.00
C PRO A 52 12.18 -1.88 -0.05
N GLN A 53 11.02 -2.21 -0.60
CA GLN A 53 9.78 -2.49 0.11
C GLN A 53 9.21 -3.87 -0.21
N LEU A 54 9.51 -4.45 -1.39
CA LEU A 54 8.81 -5.63 -1.90
C LEU A 54 8.92 -6.88 -0.98
N ARG A 55 10.02 -7.01 -0.23
CA ARG A 55 10.19 -8.09 0.75
C ARG A 55 9.30 -7.91 1.99
N ASP A 56 9.08 -6.67 2.42
CA ASP A 56 8.27 -6.35 3.60
C ASP A 56 6.77 -6.29 3.24
N GLU A 57 6.46 -5.93 1.99
CA GLU A 57 5.16 -6.19 1.36
C GLU A 57 4.84 -7.69 1.33
N TYR A 58 5.77 -8.56 0.87
CA TYR A 58 5.61 -10.02 0.90
C TYR A 58 5.32 -10.54 2.32
N ARG A 59 6.08 -10.09 3.32
CA ARG A 59 5.85 -10.43 4.74
C ARG A 59 4.46 -9.99 5.20
N THR A 60 4.00 -8.82 4.78
CA THR A 60 2.66 -8.32 5.08
C THR A 60 1.57 -9.20 4.45
N TYR A 61 1.69 -9.57 3.18
CA TYR A 61 0.79 -10.56 2.56
C TYR A 61 0.77 -11.89 3.33
N LYS A 62 1.92 -12.37 3.83
CA LYS A 62 1.97 -13.61 4.65
C LYS A 62 1.28 -13.48 6.01
N ILE A 63 1.14 -12.28 6.57
CA ILE A 63 0.36 -12.01 7.81
C ILE A 63 -1.15 -11.92 7.50
N LEU A 64 -1.49 -11.36 6.33
CA LEU A 64 -2.86 -11.06 5.90
C LEU A 64 -3.52 -12.18 5.07
N VAL A 65 -2.79 -13.24 4.70
CA VAL A 65 -3.31 -14.33 3.84
C VAL A 65 -4.56 -14.99 4.45
N GLY A 66 -5.54 -15.28 3.60
CA GLY A 66 -6.84 -15.84 4.00
C GLY A 66 -7.86 -14.80 4.50
N CYS A 67 -7.47 -13.53 4.68
CA CYS A 67 -8.41 -12.46 5.00
C CYS A 67 -9.26 -12.03 3.77
N PRO A 68 -10.56 -11.75 3.92
CA PRO A 68 -11.42 -11.31 2.83
C PRO A 68 -10.92 -10.04 2.14
N GLY A 69 -10.79 -10.09 0.80
CA GLY A 69 -10.30 -8.97 -0.01
C GLY A 69 -8.80 -8.70 0.10
N ILE A 70 -8.01 -9.66 0.58
CA ILE A 70 -6.56 -9.64 0.45
C ILE A 70 -6.17 -10.65 -0.65
N PRO A 71 -5.43 -10.25 -1.70
CA PRO A 71 -4.89 -11.16 -2.70
C PRO A 71 -4.05 -12.27 -2.08
N ASN A 72 -4.11 -13.48 -2.65
CA ASN A 72 -3.16 -14.53 -2.30
C ASN A 72 -1.79 -14.18 -2.86
N VAL A 73 -0.75 -14.61 -2.14
CA VAL A 73 0.65 -14.47 -2.53
C VAL A 73 1.25 -15.83 -2.84
N TYR A 74 1.81 -15.97 -4.05
CA TYR A 74 2.23 -17.25 -4.62
C TYR A 74 3.74 -17.43 -4.63
N TYR A 75 4.50 -16.36 -4.86
CA TYR A 75 5.95 -16.42 -4.95
C TYR A 75 6.56 -15.08 -4.53
N PHE A 76 7.72 -15.16 -3.86
CA PHE A 76 8.66 -14.05 -3.72
C PHE A 76 10.06 -14.58 -3.95
N GLY A 77 10.87 -13.89 -4.74
CA GLY A 77 12.23 -14.32 -5.09
C GLY A 77 13.09 -13.19 -5.65
N GLN A 78 14.34 -13.53 -5.99
CA GLN A 78 15.29 -12.61 -6.63
C GLN A 78 15.78 -13.21 -7.94
N GLU A 79 15.57 -12.51 -9.05
CA GLU A 79 15.99 -12.97 -10.37
C GLU A 79 16.68 -11.82 -11.10
N GLY A 80 17.94 -12.07 -11.50
CA GLY A 80 18.85 -11.06 -12.01
C GLY A 80 19.00 -9.85 -11.07
N LEU A 81 18.54 -8.69 -11.55
CA LEU A 81 18.64 -7.41 -10.85
C LEU A 81 17.36 -6.99 -10.12
N HIS A 82 16.35 -7.86 -10.05
CA HIS A 82 15.04 -7.53 -9.47
C HIS A 82 14.66 -8.46 -8.31
N ASN A 83 13.97 -7.92 -7.30
CA ASN A 83 13.07 -8.67 -6.44
C ASN A 83 11.76 -8.87 -7.22
N ILE A 84 11.13 -10.03 -7.07
CA ILE A 84 9.87 -10.39 -7.75
C ILE A 84 8.85 -10.82 -6.70
N LEU A 85 7.60 -10.37 -6.86
CA LEU A 85 6.44 -10.76 -6.07
C LEU A 85 5.31 -11.17 -7.02
N VAL A 86 4.72 -12.34 -6.79
CA VAL A 86 3.58 -12.88 -7.57
C VAL A 86 2.35 -13.00 -6.67
N ILE A 87 1.26 -12.35 -7.08
CA ILE A 87 -0.04 -12.33 -6.38
C ILE A 87 -1.19 -12.61 -7.35
N ASP A 88 -2.42 -12.73 -6.86
CA ASP A 88 -3.62 -12.81 -7.71
C ASP A 88 -3.72 -11.61 -8.67
N LEU A 89 -4.12 -11.88 -9.92
CA LEU A 89 -4.53 -10.81 -10.84
C LEU A 89 -5.95 -10.35 -10.48
N LEU A 90 -6.09 -9.05 -10.21
CA LEU A 90 -7.36 -8.38 -9.90
C LEU A 90 -7.94 -7.65 -11.13
N GLY A 91 -9.11 -7.03 -10.96
CA GLY A 91 -9.71 -6.10 -11.92
C GLY A 91 -9.18 -4.66 -11.77
N PRO A 92 -9.88 -3.65 -12.33
CA PRO A 92 -9.52 -2.25 -12.20
C PRO A 92 -9.49 -1.73 -10.76
N SER A 93 -8.73 -0.65 -10.55
CA SER A 93 -8.75 0.14 -9.32
C SER A 93 -10.01 1.00 -9.21
N LEU A 94 -10.30 1.50 -8.01
CA LEU A 94 -11.36 2.48 -7.81
C LEU A 94 -11.07 3.82 -8.51
N GLU A 95 -9.81 4.18 -8.79
CA GLU A 95 -9.51 5.37 -9.62
C GLU A 95 -9.88 5.11 -11.09
N ASP A 96 -9.57 3.94 -11.64
CA ASP A 96 -9.93 3.57 -13.02
C ASP A 96 -11.47 3.56 -13.21
N LEU A 97 -12.19 2.97 -12.24
CA LEU A 97 -13.65 2.94 -12.23
C LEU A 97 -14.25 4.34 -12.02
N PHE A 98 -13.56 5.21 -11.29
CA PHE A 98 -13.97 6.59 -11.07
C PHE A 98 -13.82 7.43 -12.34
N ASP A 99 -12.68 7.31 -13.04
CA ASP A 99 -12.50 7.91 -14.36
C ASP A 99 -13.53 7.38 -15.38
N HIS A 100 -13.85 6.08 -15.36
CA HIS A 100 -14.93 5.50 -16.16
C HIS A 100 -16.30 6.15 -15.88
N CYS A 101 -16.61 6.42 -14.61
CA CYS A 101 -17.86 7.04 -14.18
C CYS A 101 -17.81 8.58 -14.27
N ASN A 102 -17.06 9.14 -15.23
CA ASN A 102 -16.92 10.58 -15.45
C ASN A 102 -16.44 11.35 -14.20
N ARG A 103 -15.58 10.72 -13.39
CA ARG A 103 -14.98 11.27 -12.17
C ARG A 103 -16.01 11.72 -11.12
N ARG A 104 -17.10 10.98 -10.98
CA ARG A 104 -18.02 11.12 -9.85
C ARG A 104 -18.74 9.81 -9.58
N PHE A 105 -18.80 9.39 -8.32
CA PHE A 105 -19.67 8.29 -7.90
C PHE A 105 -20.95 8.82 -7.25
N SER A 106 -22.04 8.09 -7.43
CA SER A 106 -23.30 8.29 -6.73
C SER A 106 -23.15 7.97 -5.23
N LEU A 107 -24.02 8.56 -4.40
CA LEU A 107 -24.06 8.30 -2.96
C LEU A 107 -24.14 6.79 -2.65
N LYS A 108 -24.98 6.06 -3.39
CA LYS A 108 -25.15 4.60 -3.27
C LYS A 108 -23.84 3.86 -3.51
N THR A 109 -23.15 4.16 -4.61
CA THR A 109 -21.84 3.58 -4.93
C THR A 109 -20.82 3.90 -3.84
N VAL A 110 -20.74 5.15 -3.38
CA VAL A 110 -19.79 5.54 -2.32
C VAL A 110 -20.08 4.84 -1.00
N VAL A 111 -21.34 4.70 -0.57
CA VAL A 111 -21.69 3.97 0.66
C VAL A 111 -21.26 2.50 0.59
N MET A 112 -21.63 1.80 -0.50
CA MET A 112 -21.28 0.38 -0.66
C MET A 112 -19.77 0.16 -0.80
N VAL A 113 -19.05 1.10 -1.44
CA VAL A 113 -17.59 1.14 -1.49
C VAL A 113 -16.99 1.37 -0.10
N ALA A 114 -17.49 2.38 0.63
CA ALA A 114 -16.97 2.79 1.94
C ALA A 114 -17.06 1.67 2.98
N LYS A 115 -18.20 0.97 3.06
CA LYS A 115 -18.39 -0.17 3.96
C LYS A 115 -17.39 -1.32 3.67
N GLN A 116 -17.11 -1.60 2.40
CA GLN A 116 -16.07 -2.58 2.04
C GLN A 116 -14.65 -2.10 2.37
N MET A 117 -14.29 -0.87 1.97
CA MET A 117 -12.95 -0.29 2.24
C MET A 117 -12.64 -0.21 3.74
N LEU A 118 -13.59 0.27 4.54
CA LEU A 118 -13.50 0.33 6.01
C LEU A 118 -13.27 -1.05 6.61
N SER A 119 -13.94 -2.08 6.07
CA SER A 119 -13.77 -3.47 6.52
C SER A 119 -12.39 -4.04 6.17
N ARG A 120 -11.78 -3.64 5.03
CA ARG A 120 -10.37 -3.99 4.73
C ARG A 120 -9.40 -3.34 5.70
N VAL A 121 -9.58 -2.05 5.97
CA VAL A 121 -8.74 -1.28 6.90
C VAL A 121 -8.86 -1.83 8.32
N GLN A 122 -10.07 -2.14 8.80
CA GLN A 122 -10.28 -2.86 10.06
C GLN A 122 -9.50 -4.19 10.09
N THR A 123 -9.59 -5.00 9.03
CA THR A 123 -8.91 -6.30 8.97
C THR A 123 -7.38 -6.15 9.10
N ILE A 124 -6.79 -5.12 8.47
CA ILE A 124 -5.37 -4.78 8.60
C ILE A 124 -5.03 -4.38 10.04
N HIS A 125 -5.87 -3.54 10.67
CA HIS A 125 -5.71 -3.10 12.06
C HIS A 125 -5.82 -4.26 13.07
N GLU A 126 -6.75 -5.21 12.87
CA GLU A 126 -6.88 -6.39 13.70
C GLU A 126 -5.63 -7.28 13.65
N LYS A 127 -4.98 -7.33 12.48
CA LYS A 127 -3.66 -7.98 12.27
C LYS A 127 -2.48 -7.16 12.78
N ASN A 128 -2.73 -6.09 13.56
CA ASN A 128 -1.74 -5.26 14.28
C ASN A 128 -0.92 -4.33 13.37
N LEU A 129 -1.36 -4.13 12.13
CA LEU A 129 -0.74 -3.30 11.12
C LEU A 129 -1.56 -2.02 10.90
N ILE A 130 -0.93 -0.96 10.41
CA ILE A 130 -1.56 0.22 9.78
C ILE A 130 -1.05 0.29 8.35
N TYR A 131 -1.87 0.84 7.45
CA TYR A 131 -1.68 0.77 6.01
C TYR A 131 -0.89 1.95 5.44
N ARG A 132 -1.19 3.17 5.91
CA ARG A 132 -0.47 4.45 5.70
C ARG A 132 -0.46 5.05 4.29
N ASP A 133 -0.92 4.36 3.24
CA ASP A 133 -1.05 4.92 1.88
C ASP A 133 -2.45 4.69 1.27
N ILE A 134 -3.50 5.02 2.05
CA ILE A 134 -4.89 4.99 1.59
C ILE A 134 -5.08 5.95 0.39
N LYS A 135 -5.36 5.37 -0.78
CA LYS A 135 -5.68 6.08 -2.03
C LYS A 135 -6.53 5.17 -2.94
N PRO A 136 -7.38 5.72 -3.84
CA PRO A 136 -8.25 4.91 -4.72
C PRO A 136 -7.50 3.90 -5.59
N ASP A 137 -6.28 4.25 -6.02
CA ASP A 137 -5.40 3.43 -6.86
C ASP A 137 -5.07 2.06 -6.22
N ASN A 138 -5.07 1.97 -4.88
CA ASN A 138 -4.70 0.76 -4.14
C ASN A 138 -5.91 -0.12 -3.72
N PHE A 139 -7.13 0.28 -4.07
CA PHE A 139 -8.33 -0.52 -3.86
C PHE A 139 -8.87 -0.98 -5.21
N LEU A 140 -8.91 -2.29 -5.44
CA LEU A 140 -9.23 -2.89 -6.75
C LEU A 140 -10.43 -3.84 -6.63
N ILE A 141 -11.29 -3.90 -7.63
CA ILE A 141 -12.33 -4.94 -7.68
C ILE A 141 -11.73 -6.29 -8.08
N GLY A 142 -12.42 -7.40 -7.79
CA GLY A 142 -12.06 -8.70 -8.38
C GLY A 142 -12.26 -8.70 -9.89
N ARG A 143 -11.72 -9.72 -10.58
CA ARG A 143 -11.87 -9.84 -12.03
C ARG A 143 -13.33 -10.09 -12.41
N GLN A 144 -13.78 -9.51 -13.53
CA GLN A 144 -15.10 -9.78 -14.08
C GLN A 144 -15.30 -11.28 -14.36
N GLY A 145 -16.56 -11.73 -14.32
CA GLY A 145 -16.91 -13.16 -14.45
C GLY A 145 -16.49 -14.05 -13.27
N THR A 146 -15.84 -13.51 -12.23
CA THR A 146 -15.49 -14.27 -11.02
C THR A 146 -16.45 -13.98 -9.87
N LYS A 147 -16.52 -14.88 -8.88
CA LYS A 147 -17.30 -14.69 -7.64
C LYS A 147 -16.86 -13.47 -6.82
N THR A 148 -15.68 -12.90 -7.09
CA THR A 148 -15.15 -11.72 -6.39
C THR A 148 -15.25 -10.43 -7.22
N ALA A 149 -15.93 -10.43 -8.37
CA ALA A 149 -16.07 -9.26 -9.25
C ALA A 149 -16.58 -7.98 -8.53
N ASN A 150 -17.45 -8.13 -7.53
CA ASN A 150 -18.00 -7.02 -6.75
C ASN A 150 -17.32 -6.86 -5.37
N VAL A 151 -16.28 -7.64 -5.09
CA VAL A 151 -15.49 -7.57 -3.86
C VAL A 151 -14.35 -6.58 -4.09
N ILE A 152 -14.28 -5.56 -3.24
CA ILE A 152 -13.14 -4.64 -3.20
C ILE A 152 -12.00 -5.35 -2.47
N HIS A 153 -10.81 -5.29 -3.03
CA HIS A 153 -9.56 -5.80 -2.48
C HIS A 153 -8.62 -4.63 -2.18
N VAL A 154 -7.60 -4.85 -1.36
CA VAL A 154 -6.53 -3.88 -1.11
C VAL A 154 -5.16 -4.49 -1.45
N VAL A 155 -4.32 -3.71 -2.12
CA VAL A 155 -2.98 -4.11 -2.62
C VAL A 155 -1.89 -3.19 -2.04
N ASP A 156 -0.65 -3.35 -2.50
CA ASP A 156 0.48 -2.44 -2.26
C ASP A 156 0.76 -2.16 -0.77
N PHE A 157 1.19 -3.19 -0.04
CA PHE A 157 1.54 -3.07 1.38
C PHE A 157 2.96 -2.54 1.64
N GLY A 158 3.63 -1.93 0.65
CA GLY A 158 4.98 -1.41 0.77
C GLY A 158 5.15 -0.33 1.85
N MET A 159 4.06 0.37 2.20
CA MET A 159 4.00 1.35 3.29
C MET A 159 3.37 0.82 4.58
N ALA A 160 2.92 -0.43 4.65
CA ALA A 160 2.34 -0.98 5.87
C ALA A 160 3.35 -0.98 7.04
N LYS A 161 2.86 -0.84 8.27
CA LYS A 161 3.71 -0.79 9.47
C LYS A 161 2.97 -1.42 10.65
N GLN A 162 3.69 -2.16 11.50
CA GLN A 162 3.15 -2.64 12.76
C GLN A 162 2.92 -1.47 13.75
N TYR A 163 1.69 -1.30 14.24
CA TYR A 163 1.32 -0.22 15.18
C TYR A 163 1.19 -0.69 16.63
N ARG A 164 1.14 -2.00 16.87
CA ARG A 164 1.19 -2.59 18.21
C ARG A 164 1.88 -3.94 18.19
N ASP A 165 2.45 -4.38 19.29
CA ASP A 165 3.00 -5.74 19.38
C ASP A 165 1.90 -6.80 19.14
N PRO A 166 2.13 -7.86 18.35
CA PRO A 166 1.09 -8.82 18.01
C PRO A 166 0.66 -9.68 19.20
N LYS A 167 1.52 -9.84 20.23
CA LYS A 167 1.29 -10.65 21.42
C LYS A 167 0.78 -9.81 22.58
N THR A 168 1.53 -8.78 23.00
CA THR A 168 1.20 -7.97 24.19
C THR A 168 0.14 -6.89 23.90
N LYS A 169 -0.13 -6.62 22.62
CA LYS A 169 -0.99 -5.52 22.13
C LYS A 169 -0.55 -4.12 22.54
N GLN A 170 0.65 -3.96 23.12
CA GLN A 170 1.23 -2.66 23.45
C GLN A 170 1.38 -1.81 22.18
N HIS A 171 0.79 -0.61 22.20
CA HIS A 171 0.85 0.34 21.10
C HIS A 171 2.28 0.86 20.88
N ILE A 172 2.63 1.25 19.65
CA ILE A 172 3.87 1.98 19.38
C ILE A 172 3.86 3.32 20.12
N PRO A 173 5.00 3.80 20.65
CA PRO A 173 5.06 5.09 21.30
C PRO A 173 4.77 6.23 20.31
N TYR A 174 4.09 7.27 20.79
CA TYR A 174 3.90 8.51 20.04
C TYR A 174 5.24 9.15 19.67
N ARG A 175 5.34 9.68 18.46
CA ARG A 175 6.52 10.40 17.95
C ARG A 175 6.08 11.53 17.01
N GLU A 176 6.93 12.53 16.88
CA GLU A 176 6.76 13.64 15.94
C GLU A 176 8.02 13.79 15.06
N ARG A 177 8.04 14.81 14.20
CA ARG A 177 9.14 15.10 13.25
C ARG A 177 9.40 13.93 12.28
N LYS A 178 8.36 13.19 11.94
CA LYS A 178 8.37 12.15 10.90
C LYS A 178 8.53 12.79 9.52
N SER A 179 9.23 12.10 8.63
CA SER A 179 9.20 12.40 7.21
C SER A 179 7.79 12.16 6.65
N LEU A 180 7.33 13.06 5.79
CA LEU A 180 6.07 12.92 5.06
C LEU A 180 6.18 11.72 4.12
N SER A 181 5.20 10.81 4.19
CA SER A 181 5.13 9.59 3.37
C SER A 181 3.67 9.26 3.05
N GLY A 182 3.43 8.63 1.90
CA GLY A 182 2.09 8.40 1.36
C GLY A 182 1.55 9.58 0.54
N THR A 183 0.35 9.43 0.01
CA THR A 183 -0.24 10.36 -0.97
C THR A 183 -0.81 11.64 -0.33
N ALA A 184 -0.22 12.80 -0.64
CA ALA A 184 -0.51 14.11 -0.02
C ALA A 184 -2.01 14.49 0.01
N ARG A 185 -2.73 14.21 -1.09
CA ARG A 185 -4.16 14.47 -1.22
C ARG A 185 -5.01 13.76 -0.17
N TYR A 186 -4.69 12.54 0.21
CA TYR A 186 -5.55 11.71 1.05
C TYR A 186 -5.08 11.65 2.52
N MET A 187 -3.77 11.70 2.79
CA MET A 187 -3.22 11.58 4.16
C MET A 187 -3.84 12.53 5.21
N SER A 188 -3.85 12.11 6.48
CA SER A 188 -4.42 12.88 7.60
C SER A 188 -3.74 14.23 7.83
N ILE A 189 -4.43 15.13 8.53
CA ILE A 189 -3.84 16.37 9.06
C ILE A 189 -2.66 16.05 9.97
N ASN A 190 -2.76 15.04 10.83
CA ASN A 190 -1.66 14.63 11.71
C ASN A 190 -0.42 14.17 10.92
N THR A 191 -0.60 13.49 9.77
CA THR A 191 0.51 13.11 8.88
C THR A 191 1.21 14.35 8.33
N HIS A 192 0.45 15.36 7.87
CA HIS A 192 1.00 16.66 7.43
C HIS A 192 1.78 17.40 8.52
N LEU A 193 1.36 17.26 9.79
CA LEU A 193 2.06 17.80 10.96
C LEU A 193 3.30 16.96 11.38
N GLY A 194 3.69 15.95 10.60
CA GLY A 194 4.85 15.11 10.88
C GLY A 194 4.69 14.23 12.13
N ARG A 195 3.46 13.93 12.54
CA ARG A 195 3.17 13.01 13.66
C ARG A 195 3.26 11.56 13.20
N GLU A 196 3.62 10.66 14.09
CA GLU A 196 3.59 9.23 13.83
C GLU A 196 2.14 8.80 13.56
N GLN A 197 1.95 8.02 12.49
CA GLN A 197 0.63 7.56 12.08
C GLN A 197 0.17 6.38 12.96
N SER A 198 -1.12 6.34 13.26
CA SER A 198 -1.83 5.18 13.81
C SER A 198 -3.13 4.92 13.05
N ARG A 199 -4.02 4.08 13.60
CA ARG A 199 -5.28 3.65 12.99
C ARG A 199 -6.20 4.82 12.58
N ARG A 200 -6.16 5.93 13.34
CA ARG A 200 -6.98 7.12 13.05
C ARG A 200 -6.59 7.78 11.72
N ASP A 201 -5.31 7.69 11.35
CA ASP A 201 -4.78 8.35 10.16
C ASP A 201 -5.21 7.66 8.87
N ASP A 202 -5.30 6.33 8.89
CA ASP A 202 -5.90 5.53 7.82
C ASP A 202 -7.41 5.82 7.68
N LEU A 203 -8.11 6.00 8.81
CA LEU A 203 -9.55 6.31 8.82
C LEU A 203 -9.87 7.75 8.36
N GLU A 204 -9.05 8.74 8.74
CA GLU A 204 -9.18 10.11 8.21
C GLU A 204 -8.89 10.14 6.70
N ALA A 205 -7.89 9.37 6.24
CA ALA A 205 -7.59 9.26 4.82
C ALA A 205 -8.71 8.57 4.02
N LEU A 206 -9.36 7.54 4.58
CA LEU A 206 -10.59 6.98 4.00
C LEU A 206 -11.70 8.05 3.87
N GLY A 207 -11.91 8.88 4.89
CA GLY A 207 -12.86 10.00 4.83
C GLY A 207 -12.56 10.98 3.70
N HIS A 208 -11.28 11.33 3.49
CA HIS A 208 -10.87 12.15 2.36
C HIS A 208 -11.11 11.44 1.00
N VAL A 209 -10.93 10.12 0.91
CA VAL A 209 -11.25 9.33 -0.30
C VAL A 209 -12.77 9.29 -0.58
N PHE A 210 -13.61 9.14 0.45
CA PHE A 210 -15.07 9.14 0.26
C PHE A 210 -15.57 10.50 -0.24
N MET A 211 -15.07 11.61 0.33
CA MET A 211 -15.43 12.95 -0.14
C MET A 211 -14.86 13.25 -1.54
N TYR A 212 -13.71 12.70 -1.89
CA TYR A 212 -13.18 12.77 -3.25
C TYR A 212 -14.13 12.13 -4.27
N PHE A 213 -14.62 10.92 -3.98
CA PHE A 213 -15.56 10.21 -4.86
C PHE A 213 -16.90 10.93 -5.04
N LEU A 214 -17.45 11.48 -3.95
CA LEU A 214 -18.73 12.23 -3.98
C LEU A 214 -18.65 13.55 -4.75
N ARG A 215 -17.52 14.26 -4.60
CA ARG A 215 -17.34 15.64 -5.10
C ARG A 215 -16.69 15.72 -6.49
N GLY A 216 -16.02 14.68 -6.94
CA GLY A 216 -15.14 14.73 -8.13
C GLY A 216 -13.74 15.28 -7.87
N GLY A 217 -13.55 15.96 -6.74
CA GLY A 217 -12.29 16.55 -6.31
C GLY A 217 -12.37 17.17 -4.91
N LEU A 218 -11.21 17.41 -4.32
CA LEU A 218 -11.04 17.94 -2.97
C LEU A 218 -10.54 19.41 -2.97
N PRO A 219 -10.91 20.24 -1.97
CA PRO A 219 -10.57 21.68 -1.92
C PRO A 219 -9.07 22.04 -1.89
N TRP A 220 -8.20 21.04 -1.74
CA TRP A 220 -6.74 21.16 -1.72
C TRP A 220 -6.05 20.56 -2.96
N GLN A 221 -6.80 20.17 -4.00
CA GLN A 221 -6.22 19.80 -5.29
C GLN A 221 -5.84 21.04 -6.12
N GLY A 222 -4.90 20.87 -7.05
CA GLY A 222 -4.49 21.95 -7.98
C GLY A 222 -3.66 23.08 -7.38
N LEU A 223 -3.33 23.04 -6.08
CA LEU A 223 -2.54 24.08 -5.41
C LEU A 223 -1.13 24.20 -6.00
N LYS A 224 -0.75 25.42 -6.41
CA LYS A 224 0.58 25.74 -6.96
C LYS A 224 1.60 26.01 -5.84
N ALA A 225 2.79 25.41 -5.97
CA ALA A 225 3.94 25.59 -5.08
C ALA A 225 5.25 25.46 -5.87
N ALA A 226 6.34 26.06 -5.40
CA ALA A 226 7.63 26.00 -6.10
C ALA A 226 8.39 24.69 -5.81
N THR A 227 8.14 24.05 -4.66
CA THR A 227 8.75 22.77 -4.29
C THR A 227 7.71 21.77 -3.79
N ASN A 228 8.03 20.48 -3.82
CA ASN A 228 7.16 19.43 -3.28
C ASN A 228 6.93 19.61 -1.78
N LYS A 229 7.93 20.07 -1.01
CA LYS A 229 7.77 20.38 0.42
C LYS A 229 6.68 21.44 0.65
N GLN A 230 6.78 22.57 -0.05
CA GLN A 230 5.77 23.65 -0.01
C GLN A 230 4.40 23.17 -0.52
N LYS A 231 4.34 22.23 -1.47
CA LYS A 231 3.08 21.65 -1.94
C LYS A 231 2.39 20.87 -0.83
N TYR A 232 3.13 20.06 -0.07
CA TYR A 232 2.56 19.33 1.07
C TYR A 232 2.12 20.31 2.17
N GLU A 233 2.95 21.28 2.54
CA GLU A 233 2.62 22.32 3.53
C GLU A 233 1.29 23.02 3.18
N LYS A 234 1.15 23.54 1.96
CA LYS A 234 -0.10 24.18 1.48
C LYS A 234 -1.31 23.24 1.48
N ILE A 235 -1.13 21.95 1.17
CA ILE A 235 -2.22 20.96 1.24
C ILE A 235 -2.63 20.73 2.70
N GLY A 236 -1.67 20.60 3.62
CA GLY A 236 -1.92 20.45 5.05
C GLY A 236 -2.59 21.67 5.69
N GLU A 237 -2.16 22.87 5.33
CA GLU A 237 -2.81 24.14 5.71
C GLU A 237 -4.25 24.20 5.18
N LYS A 238 -4.46 23.86 3.90
CA LYS A 238 -5.80 23.87 3.29
C LYS A 238 -6.73 22.82 3.91
N LYS A 239 -6.22 21.66 4.33
CA LYS A 239 -6.98 20.64 5.08
C LYS A 239 -7.41 21.10 6.47
N GLN A 240 -6.54 21.82 7.18
CA GLN A 240 -6.83 22.37 8.50
C GLN A 240 -7.85 23.52 8.44
N THR A 241 -7.74 24.39 7.43
CA THR A 241 -8.61 25.57 7.26
C THR A 241 -9.94 25.28 6.59
N THR A 242 -10.10 24.12 5.92
CA THR A 242 -11.40 23.70 5.36
C THR A 242 -12.23 23.03 6.46
N ALA A 243 -13.35 23.66 6.85
CA ALA A 243 -14.22 23.08 7.85
C ALA A 243 -14.87 21.78 7.34
N ILE A 244 -15.18 20.85 8.25
CA ILE A 244 -15.81 19.57 7.89
C ILE A 244 -17.18 19.82 7.24
N LYS A 245 -17.92 20.82 7.73
CA LYS A 245 -19.21 21.24 7.16
C LYS A 245 -19.08 21.64 5.69
N ASP A 246 -18.13 22.52 5.36
CA ASP A 246 -17.90 23.00 3.99
C ASP A 246 -17.43 21.87 3.05
N LEU A 247 -16.61 20.95 3.58
CA LEU A 247 -16.19 19.77 2.83
C LEU A 247 -17.37 18.83 2.52
N CYS A 248 -18.31 18.67 3.45
CA CYS A 248 -19.46 17.77 3.34
C CYS A 248 -20.74 18.46 2.82
N GLU A 249 -20.69 19.75 2.50
CA GLU A 249 -21.84 20.51 2.01
C GLU A 249 -22.45 19.87 0.75
N GLY A 250 -23.77 19.70 0.76
CA GLY A 250 -24.53 19.04 -0.31
C GLY A 250 -24.54 17.50 -0.26
N PHE A 251 -24.00 16.89 0.79
CA PHE A 251 -23.98 15.43 1.00
C PHE A 251 -24.59 15.06 2.36
N PRO A 252 -24.96 13.78 2.60
CA PRO A 252 -25.57 13.37 3.87
C PRO A 252 -24.68 13.68 5.09
N GLU A 253 -25.31 14.10 6.19
CA GLU A 253 -24.60 14.58 7.39
C GLU A 253 -23.68 13.50 8.00
N GLN A 254 -24.00 12.22 7.79
CA GLN A 254 -23.20 11.11 8.27
C GLN A 254 -21.75 11.11 7.74
N PHE A 255 -21.46 11.72 6.59
CA PHE A 255 -20.08 11.94 6.13
C PHE A 255 -19.33 12.99 6.98
N ALA A 256 -20.04 14.03 7.44
CA ALA A 256 -19.49 14.99 8.40
C ALA A 256 -19.31 14.36 9.79
N GLN A 257 -20.25 13.51 10.22
CA GLN A 257 -20.16 12.75 11.48
C GLN A 257 -18.99 11.75 11.45
N TYR A 258 -18.77 11.05 10.33
CA TYR A 258 -17.60 10.19 10.10
C TYR A 258 -16.30 10.98 10.26
N LEU A 259 -16.16 12.10 9.52
CA LEU A 259 -14.95 12.92 9.55
C LEU A 259 -14.70 13.56 10.92
N THR A 260 -15.76 13.94 11.63
CA THR A 260 -15.67 14.49 13.00
C THR A 260 -15.19 13.43 13.98
N TYR A 261 -15.75 12.21 13.91
CA TYR A 261 -15.32 11.08 14.74
C TYR A 261 -13.84 10.77 14.53
N VAL A 262 -13.41 10.52 13.29
CA VAL A 262 -12.04 10.03 13.03
C VAL A 262 -10.96 11.08 13.32
N ARG A 263 -11.26 12.38 13.17
CA ARG A 263 -10.36 13.47 13.53
C ARG A 263 -10.23 13.69 15.04
N ASN A 264 -11.22 13.27 15.83
CA ASN A 264 -11.23 13.38 17.28
C ASN A 264 -10.62 12.16 18.01
N LEU A 265 -10.27 11.08 17.29
CA LEU A 265 -9.61 9.91 17.87
C LEU A 265 -8.23 10.26 18.45
N GLY A 266 -7.98 9.83 19.68
CA GLY A 266 -6.66 9.77 20.29
C GLY A 266 -5.70 8.85 19.53
N PHE A 267 -4.39 9.02 19.78
CA PHE A 267 -3.36 8.30 19.01
C PHE A 267 -3.43 6.79 19.19
N GLU A 268 -3.75 6.31 20.40
CA GLU A 268 -3.80 4.89 20.73
C GLU A 268 -5.22 4.31 20.70
N ASP A 269 -6.23 5.13 20.44
CA ASP A 269 -7.65 4.76 20.52
C ASP A 269 -7.99 3.59 19.60
N GLN A 270 -8.91 2.75 20.07
CA GLN A 270 -9.54 1.70 19.29
C GLN A 270 -10.75 2.29 18.57
N PRO A 271 -10.75 2.40 17.23
CA PRO A 271 -11.91 2.90 16.51
C PRO A 271 -13.08 1.91 16.58
N ASP A 272 -14.28 2.46 16.65
CA ASP A 272 -15.56 1.76 16.54
C ASP A 272 -15.93 1.65 15.05
N TYR A 273 -15.54 0.54 14.43
CA TYR A 273 -15.81 0.31 13.01
C TYR A 273 -17.29 0.03 12.71
N ASP A 274 -18.07 -0.39 13.71
CA ASP A 274 -19.48 -0.70 13.54
C ASP A 274 -20.33 0.56 13.54
N TYR A 275 -20.07 1.51 14.46
CA TYR A 275 -20.59 2.87 14.38
C TYR A 275 -20.29 3.52 13.02
N LEU A 276 -19.03 3.43 12.55
CA LEU A 276 -18.64 3.99 11.26
C LEU A 276 -19.32 3.30 10.05
N ARG A 277 -19.66 2.01 10.14
CA ARG A 277 -20.48 1.32 9.13
C ARG A 277 -21.95 1.72 9.19
N GLU A 278 -22.49 1.94 10.39
CA GLU A 278 -23.88 2.32 10.58
C GLU A 278 -24.13 3.74 10.04
N LEU A 279 -23.20 4.67 10.22
CA LEU A 279 -23.24 5.99 9.58
C LEU A 279 -23.49 5.90 8.06
N PHE A 280 -22.77 5.04 7.33
CA PHE A 280 -22.99 4.87 5.90
C PHE A 280 -24.31 4.19 5.56
N SER A 281 -24.75 3.24 6.39
CA SER A 281 -26.02 2.52 6.22
C SER A 281 -27.21 3.49 6.40
N GLN A 282 -27.16 4.33 7.43
CA GLN A 282 -28.13 5.39 7.68
C GLN A 282 -28.11 6.47 6.58
N ALA A 283 -26.94 6.88 6.09
CA ALA A 283 -26.82 7.85 4.99
C ALA A 283 -27.54 7.40 3.71
N LEU A 284 -27.49 6.10 3.39
CA LEU A 284 -28.17 5.54 2.23
C LEU A 284 -29.67 5.39 2.46
N LYS A 285 -30.07 4.97 3.67
CA LYS A 285 -31.46 4.85 4.10
C LYS A 285 -32.19 6.20 4.06
N ASP A 286 -31.57 7.26 4.57
CA ASP A 286 -32.13 8.63 4.55
C ASP A 286 -32.30 9.17 3.12
N ALA A 287 -31.44 8.74 2.21
CA ALA A 287 -31.55 9.04 0.78
C ALA A 287 -32.52 8.12 0.01
N GLY A 288 -33.23 7.21 0.69
CA GLY A 288 -34.16 6.26 0.07
C GLY A 288 -33.48 5.18 -0.80
N GLY A 289 -32.19 4.94 -0.61
CA GLY A 289 -31.41 3.95 -1.36
C GLY A 289 -31.38 2.57 -0.72
N VAL A 290 -30.82 1.60 -1.45
CA VAL A 290 -30.68 0.19 -1.04
C VAL A 290 -29.29 -0.37 -1.38
N GLU A 291 -28.83 -1.32 -0.57
CA GLU A 291 -27.58 -2.07 -0.78
C GLU A 291 -27.86 -3.38 -1.53
N ASP A 292 -28.01 -3.29 -2.85
CA ASP A 292 -28.27 -4.41 -3.76
C ASP A 292 -27.03 -4.91 -4.52
N GLY A 293 -25.88 -4.22 -4.36
CA GLY A 293 -24.64 -4.51 -5.09
C GLY A 293 -24.55 -3.87 -6.49
N GLU A 294 -25.49 -2.99 -6.86
CA GLU A 294 -25.51 -2.29 -8.16
C GLU A 294 -24.72 -0.97 -8.13
N TYR A 295 -23.46 -1.04 -8.56
CA TYR A 295 -22.52 0.10 -8.62
C TYR A 295 -22.64 0.88 -9.94
N ASP A 296 -22.16 2.13 -9.97
CA ASP A 296 -22.30 3.02 -11.13
C ASP A 296 -21.62 2.46 -12.39
N TRP A 297 -20.43 1.86 -12.23
CA TRP A 297 -19.64 1.28 -13.32
C TRP A 297 -20.28 0.06 -13.98
N MET A 298 -21.34 -0.51 -13.39
CA MET A 298 -22.14 -1.59 -14.00
C MET A 298 -23.18 -1.05 -14.99
N LYS A 299 -23.52 0.24 -14.88
CA LYS A 299 -24.60 0.90 -15.63
C LYS A 299 -24.11 1.67 -16.85
N VAL A 300 -22.79 1.91 -16.94
CA VAL A 300 -22.17 2.54 -18.11
C VAL A 300 -22.16 1.52 -19.26
N ASN A 301 -23.18 1.62 -20.12
CA ASN A 301 -23.63 0.48 -20.91
C ASN A 301 -22.84 0.27 -22.22
N LYS A 302 -22.87 -0.96 -22.74
CA LYS A 302 -22.03 -1.52 -23.83
C LYS A 302 -22.15 -0.86 -25.22
N SER A 303 -22.91 0.23 -25.36
CA SER A 303 -23.12 0.93 -26.63
C SER A 303 -21.91 1.77 -27.07
N ASP A 304 -21.11 2.25 -26.12
CA ASP A 304 -19.83 2.85 -26.44
C ASP A 304 -18.81 1.75 -26.77
N LYS A 305 -18.43 1.65 -28.07
CA LYS A 305 -17.32 0.80 -28.58
C LYS A 305 -15.93 1.18 -28.03
N LYS A 306 -15.89 1.88 -26.91
CA LYS A 306 -14.73 2.38 -26.16
C LYS A 306 -14.60 1.70 -24.78
N GLY A 307 -15.66 1.04 -24.29
CA GLY A 307 -15.77 0.46 -22.94
C GLY A 307 -15.64 -1.06 -22.86
N ASP A 308 -15.04 -1.72 -23.86
CA ASP A 308 -14.74 -3.16 -23.80
C ASP A 308 -13.49 -3.39 -22.94
N TRP A 309 -13.65 -3.26 -21.62
CA TRP A 309 -12.59 -3.39 -20.63
C TRP A 309 -11.95 -4.79 -20.58
N ASP A 310 -12.62 -5.80 -21.16
CA ASP A 310 -12.11 -7.15 -21.38
C ASP A 310 -10.92 -7.19 -22.35
N ARG A 311 -10.74 -6.17 -23.22
CA ARG A 311 -9.56 -6.14 -24.10
C ARG A 311 -8.28 -5.93 -23.29
N PRO A 312 -7.23 -6.76 -23.49
CA PRO A 312 -5.94 -6.58 -22.85
C PRO A 312 -5.25 -5.26 -23.25
N GLY A 313 -5.58 -4.16 -22.57
CA GLY A 313 -5.05 -2.81 -22.82
C GLY A 313 -6.09 -1.68 -22.86
N ALA A 314 -7.39 -1.95 -22.67
CA ALA A 314 -8.44 -0.91 -22.74
C ALA A 314 -8.44 0.04 -21.53
N LEU A 315 -8.33 -0.49 -20.29
CA LEU A 315 -8.21 0.31 -19.07
C LEU A 315 -6.80 0.89 -18.89
N HIS A 316 -5.79 0.03 -19.09
CA HIS A 316 -4.39 0.36 -18.86
C HIS A 316 -3.70 0.68 -20.19
N ASN A 317 -3.98 1.88 -20.71
CA ASN A 317 -3.17 2.47 -21.77
C ASN A 317 -1.84 2.97 -21.16
N PRO A 318 -0.67 2.38 -21.48
CA PRO A 318 0.62 2.82 -20.93
C PRO A 318 1.03 4.23 -21.37
N ASN A 319 0.32 4.82 -22.35
CA ASN A 319 0.47 6.20 -22.79
C ASN A 319 -0.67 7.13 -22.34
N ALA A 320 -1.61 6.66 -21.51
CA ALA A 320 -2.54 7.57 -20.85
C ALA A 320 -1.73 8.47 -19.89
N ARG A 321 -2.06 9.76 -19.85
CA ARG A 321 -1.46 10.64 -18.85
C ARG A 321 -1.83 10.09 -17.47
N PRO A 322 -0.87 9.96 -16.53
CA PRO A 322 -1.19 9.48 -15.19
C PRO A 322 -2.30 10.34 -14.61
N GLY A 323 -3.33 9.69 -14.04
CA GLY A 323 -4.38 10.39 -13.31
C GLY A 323 -3.76 11.32 -12.26
N PRO A 324 -4.46 12.38 -11.82
CA PRO A 324 -3.87 13.36 -10.91
C PRO A 324 -3.32 12.72 -9.63
N SER A 325 -3.85 11.57 -9.18
CA SER A 325 -3.32 10.73 -8.10
C SER A 325 -1.88 10.27 -8.37
N ALA A 326 -1.64 9.62 -9.50
CA ALA A 326 -0.33 9.09 -9.90
C ALA A 326 0.72 10.19 -10.16
N MET A 327 0.33 11.38 -10.62
CA MET A 327 1.24 12.53 -10.74
C MET A 327 1.78 13.01 -9.37
N GLU A 328 1.07 12.78 -8.26
CA GLU A 328 1.56 13.13 -6.92
C GLU A 328 2.56 12.10 -6.37
N ILE A 329 2.49 10.84 -6.82
CA ILE A 329 3.39 9.75 -6.40
C ILE A 329 4.79 9.93 -7.00
N HIS A 330 4.90 10.25 -8.30
CA HIS A 330 6.18 10.36 -9.00
C HIS A 330 7.13 11.45 -8.47
N ASN A 331 6.61 12.44 -7.73
CA ASN A 331 7.39 13.58 -7.21
C ASN A 331 7.76 13.44 -5.72
N SER A 332 7.60 12.26 -5.12
CA SER A 332 7.77 12.00 -3.67
C SER A 332 9.22 11.99 -3.16
N ARG A 333 10.22 12.42 -3.95
CA ARG A 333 11.62 12.54 -3.54
C ARG A 333 12.08 14.01 -3.51
N GLY A 334 12.88 14.34 -2.49
CA GLY A 334 13.54 15.64 -2.35
C GLY A 334 14.71 15.82 -3.33
N PRO A 335 15.32 17.02 -3.38
CA PRO A 335 16.33 17.34 -4.38
C PRO A 335 17.68 16.66 -4.07
N THR A 336 18.02 15.63 -4.85
CA THR A 336 19.39 15.14 -4.98
C THR A 336 19.81 15.21 -6.45
N THR A 337 20.68 16.19 -6.75
CA THR A 337 21.60 16.28 -7.90
C THR A 337 21.13 15.79 -9.27
N HIS A 338 21.01 16.72 -10.21
CA HIS A 338 20.84 16.43 -11.64
C HIS A 338 21.86 15.40 -12.14
N HIS A 339 21.37 14.28 -12.66
CA HIS A 339 22.08 13.47 -13.64
C HIS A 339 21.24 13.33 -14.91
N ALA A 340 21.94 13.34 -16.04
CA ALA A 340 21.32 13.34 -17.35
C ALA A 340 20.52 12.06 -17.62
N SER A 341 19.55 12.16 -18.52
CA SER A 341 18.73 11.04 -19.01
C SER A 341 19.58 9.90 -19.59
N ASP A 342 19.73 8.81 -18.84
CA ASP A 342 20.27 7.54 -19.37
C ASP A 342 19.19 6.86 -20.25
N PRO A 343 19.46 6.57 -21.54
CA PRO A 343 18.51 5.90 -22.44
C PRO A 343 18.19 4.42 -22.09
N ARG A 344 18.66 3.89 -20.95
CA ARG A 344 18.34 2.55 -20.47
C ARG A 344 16.94 2.36 -19.88
N ALA A 345 16.23 3.42 -19.51
CA ALA A 345 15.06 3.38 -18.61
C ALA A 345 13.71 2.93 -19.23
N GLN A 346 13.69 1.85 -20.02
CA GLN A 346 12.44 1.16 -20.38
C GLN A 346 12.58 -0.35 -20.19
N LEU A 347 11.87 -0.87 -19.16
CA LEU A 347 11.77 -2.29 -18.86
C LEU A 347 10.61 -2.90 -19.67
N THR A 348 10.93 -3.49 -20.82
CA THR A 348 10.00 -4.33 -21.57
C THR A 348 10.13 -5.79 -21.12
N ALA A 349 9.11 -6.62 -21.30
CA ALA A 349 9.19 -8.04 -20.96
C ALA A 349 10.42 -8.72 -21.60
N ALA A 350 10.72 -8.38 -22.86
CA ALA A 350 11.90 -8.87 -23.59
C ALA A 350 13.27 -8.50 -22.98
N ARG A 351 13.35 -7.47 -22.11
CA ARG A 351 14.59 -7.06 -21.44
C ARG A 351 14.85 -7.76 -20.11
N LEU A 352 13.91 -8.52 -19.58
CA LEU A 352 14.05 -9.20 -18.27
C LEU A 352 15.17 -10.24 -18.25
N ASN A 353 15.51 -10.81 -19.41
CA ASN A 353 16.53 -11.85 -19.60
C ASN A 353 17.77 -11.39 -20.42
N ALA A 354 18.02 -10.08 -20.54
CA ALA A 354 19.16 -9.60 -21.31
C ALA A 354 20.50 -9.94 -20.58
N PRO A 355 21.49 -10.57 -21.26
CA PRO A 355 22.80 -10.83 -20.68
C PRO A 355 23.52 -9.51 -20.32
N GLN A 356 24.34 -9.54 -19.27
CA GLN A 356 25.07 -8.35 -18.85
C GLN A 356 26.09 -7.92 -19.93
N PRO A 357 26.22 -6.61 -20.20
CA PRO A 357 27.32 -6.12 -21.04
C PRO A 357 28.66 -6.41 -20.32
N SER A 358 29.64 -6.88 -21.08
CA SER A 358 31.00 -7.12 -20.59
C SER A 358 31.59 -5.88 -19.92
N PRO A 359 32.38 -6.02 -18.85
CA PRO A 359 33.10 -4.88 -18.26
C PRO A 359 34.02 -4.25 -19.32
N PRO A 360 34.23 -2.91 -19.28
CA PRO A 360 35.06 -2.22 -20.25
C PRO A 360 36.51 -2.72 -20.17
N ALA A 361 37.09 -3.03 -21.33
CA ALA A 361 38.49 -3.44 -21.43
C ALA A 361 39.43 -2.30 -20.98
N GLN A 362 40.43 -2.62 -20.18
CA GLN A 362 41.47 -1.64 -19.81
C GLN A 362 42.34 -1.29 -21.03
N PRO A 363 42.78 -0.03 -21.20
CA PRO A 363 43.71 0.34 -22.28
C PRO A 363 45.05 -0.39 -22.13
N GLY A 364 45.51 -1.02 -23.20
CA GLY A 364 46.70 -1.87 -23.17
C GLY A 364 48.02 -1.11 -22.95
N GLN A 365 48.96 -1.75 -22.25
CA GLN A 365 50.35 -1.33 -22.20
C GLN A 365 51.18 -2.05 -23.28
N ARG A 366 52.08 -1.30 -23.92
CA ARG A 366 52.97 -1.80 -24.99
C ARG A 366 53.97 -2.81 -24.45
N ALA A 367 54.32 -3.77 -25.30
CA ALA A 367 55.40 -4.73 -25.07
C ALA A 367 56.78 -4.06 -24.94
N LYS A 368 57.67 -4.71 -24.18
CA LYS A 368 59.12 -4.72 -24.39
C LYS A 368 59.65 -6.15 -24.19
N GLU A 369 60.74 -6.45 -24.87
CA GLU A 369 61.20 -7.81 -25.17
C GLU A 369 62.04 -8.44 -24.04
N GLN A 370 62.33 -9.74 -24.22
CA GLN A 370 63.19 -10.55 -23.36
C GLN A 370 64.67 -10.11 -23.45
N PRO A 371 65.56 -10.70 -22.63
CA PRO A 371 66.26 -11.87 -23.16
C PRO A 371 66.25 -13.10 -22.25
N ASN A 372 66.57 -14.21 -22.88
CA ASN A 372 66.46 -15.58 -22.41
C ASN A 372 67.79 -16.06 -21.78
N VAL A 373 67.76 -16.76 -20.64
CA VAL A 373 68.90 -17.57 -20.16
C VAL A 373 68.36 -18.91 -19.64
N ASN A 374 68.92 -19.99 -20.16
CA ASN A 374 68.46 -21.36 -19.97
C ASN A 374 69.60 -22.20 -19.39
N VAL A 375 69.45 -22.78 -18.20
CA VAL A 375 70.40 -23.77 -17.64
C VAL A 375 69.65 -24.87 -16.89
N GLN A 376 69.82 -26.10 -17.35
CA GLN A 376 69.42 -27.32 -16.64
C GLN A 376 70.55 -27.77 -15.69
N ASN A 377 70.24 -28.25 -14.48
CA ASN A 377 70.67 -29.61 -14.07
C ASN A 377 70.17 -30.14 -12.70
N ASN A 378 69.82 -31.44 -12.71
CA ASN A 378 70.08 -32.52 -11.73
C ASN A 378 69.73 -32.45 -10.22
N ARG A 379 68.98 -33.52 -9.81
CA ARG A 379 69.18 -34.42 -8.63
C ARG A 379 69.06 -33.84 -7.19
N ALA A 380 68.65 -34.59 -6.16
CA ALA A 380 67.93 -35.88 -6.02
C ALA A 380 67.57 -36.14 -4.53
N TYR A 381 66.70 -37.13 -4.26
CA TYR A 381 66.37 -37.73 -2.92
C TYR A 381 65.54 -36.82 -1.95
N LYS A 382 64.69 -37.33 -1.03
CA LYS A 382 64.40 -38.71 -0.54
C LYS A 382 62.99 -38.82 0.13
N SER A 383 62.37 -40.01 0.07
CA SER A 383 61.39 -40.67 1.00
C SER A 383 60.39 -39.85 1.87
N GLN A 384 59.05 -40.01 1.84
CA GLN A 384 58.15 -41.16 2.24
C GLN A 384 58.03 -41.44 3.78
N PRO A 385 56.95 -42.08 4.33
CA PRO A 385 55.53 -41.60 4.39
C PRO A 385 54.76 -41.92 5.73
N THR A 386 53.46 -41.56 5.81
CA THR A 386 52.27 -42.08 6.58
C THR A 386 52.40 -43.16 7.69
N PRO A 387 51.56 -43.12 8.77
CA PRO A 387 50.18 -43.70 8.79
C PRO A 387 49.13 -42.81 9.54
N THR A 388 47.79 -42.85 9.41
CA THR A 388 46.71 -43.84 9.11
C THR A 388 46.14 -44.62 10.31
N GLN A 389 44.86 -44.35 10.69
CA GLN A 389 43.77 -45.20 11.27
C GLN A 389 42.70 -44.27 11.92
N SER A 390 41.39 -44.26 11.59
CA SER A 390 40.26 -45.20 11.89
C SER A 390 40.03 -45.45 13.41
N ALA A 391 38.85 -45.45 14.05
CA ALA A 391 37.41 -45.20 13.74
C ALA A 391 36.70 -44.85 15.10
N GLY A 392 35.37 -44.82 15.35
CA GLY A 392 34.14 -44.99 14.55
C GLY A 392 32.88 -45.32 15.41
N ALA A 393 31.72 -44.72 15.06
CA ALA A 393 30.32 -45.11 15.39
C ALA A 393 29.69 -44.99 16.83
N GLY A 394 28.41 -44.56 16.84
CA GLY A 394 27.32 -44.92 17.78
C GLY A 394 27.06 -44.04 19.04
N ALA A 395 25.88 -44.04 19.69
CA ALA A 395 24.47 -44.12 19.23
C ALA A 395 23.45 -43.83 20.38
N GLN A 396 22.62 -42.78 20.24
CA GLN A 396 21.32 -42.52 20.92
C GLN A 396 21.22 -42.64 22.48
N PRO A 397 20.02 -42.74 23.13
CA PRO A 397 19.40 -41.57 23.77
C PRO A 397 18.97 -41.78 25.24
N TYR A 398 18.53 -40.72 25.95
CA TYR A 398 17.78 -40.85 27.21
C TYR A 398 16.66 -39.81 27.37
N ASN A 399 15.63 -40.18 28.15
CA ASN A 399 14.35 -39.48 28.29
C ASN A 399 13.99 -39.29 29.79
N MET A 400 13.02 -38.40 30.03
CA MET A 400 12.15 -38.32 31.23
C MET A 400 12.72 -37.67 32.51
N GLN A 401 12.14 -36.52 32.92
CA GLN A 401 11.41 -36.36 34.21
C GLN A 401 10.86 -34.92 34.44
N GLN A 402 9.67 -34.87 35.05
CA GLN A 402 9.03 -33.77 35.83
C GLN A 402 8.55 -34.42 37.17
N PRO A 403 7.90 -33.74 38.16
CA PRO A 403 7.52 -32.33 38.35
C PRO A 403 8.12 -31.78 39.70
N PRO A 404 7.52 -30.91 40.56
CA PRO A 404 6.12 -30.88 41.05
C PRO A 404 5.36 -29.54 40.93
N GLN A 405 4.05 -29.63 41.10
CA GLN A 405 3.10 -28.50 41.18
C GLN A 405 3.14 -27.79 42.55
N ARG A 406 2.64 -26.55 42.62
CA ARG A 406 2.06 -25.99 43.85
C ARG A 406 0.66 -25.44 43.60
N THR A 407 -0.31 -26.05 44.27
CA THR A 407 -1.68 -25.54 44.48
C THR A 407 -1.74 -24.64 45.70
N ALA A 408 -2.44 -23.50 45.64
CA ALA A 408 -3.03 -22.86 46.82
C ALA A 408 -4.15 -21.87 46.46
N THR A 409 -5.38 -22.25 46.84
CA THR A 409 -6.47 -21.40 47.37
C THR A 409 -6.87 -20.08 46.70
N MET A 410 -8.12 -20.05 46.22
CA MET A 410 -8.97 -18.85 46.25
C MET A 410 -9.17 -18.33 47.68
N THR A 411 -9.35 -17.03 47.83
CA THR A 411 -10.14 -16.44 48.92
C THR A 411 -11.11 -15.41 48.35
N HIS A 412 -12.40 -15.62 48.57
CA HIS A 412 -13.42 -14.61 48.36
C HIS A 412 -13.31 -13.51 49.42
N THR A 413 -13.38 -12.25 49.01
CA THR A 413 -14.03 -11.19 49.81
C THR A 413 -14.87 -10.33 48.87
N ALA A 414 -16.17 -10.31 49.13
CA ALA A 414 -17.13 -9.42 48.47
C ALA A 414 -17.65 -8.42 49.50
N THR A 415 -17.58 -7.12 49.19
CA THR A 415 -18.42 -6.09 49.82
C THR A 415 -18.55 -4.89 48.88
N GLN A 416 -19.80 -4.63 48.47
CA GLN A 416 -20.51 -3.34 48.56
C GLN A 416 -19.79 -2.09 48.00
N ASN A 417 -20.24 -1.45 46.92
CA ASN A 417 -21.57 -0.86 46.62
C ASN A 417 -21.91 0.40 47.44
N THR A 418 -21.48 1.57 46.95
CA THR A 418 -22.07 2.89 47.29
C THR A 418 -22.06 3.80 46.06
N ASN A 419 -23.24 4.25 45.63
CA ASN A 419 -23.44 5.29 44.61
C ASN A 419 -23.63 6.68 45.28
N PRO A 420 -23.61 7.80 44.52
CA PRO A 420 -23.27 9.14 45.03
C PRO A 420 -24.48 10.03 45.36
N PRO A 421 -24.21 11.22 45.95
CA PRO A 421 -24.96 12.45 45.61
C PRO A 421 -24.07 13.72 45.57
N PRO A 422 -24.60 14.92 45.26
CA PRO A 422 -25.39 15.25 44.07
C PRO A 422 -24.88 16.52 43.33
N SER A 423 -25.59 16.87 42.26
CA SER A 423 -25.42 18.03 41.36
C SER A 423 -25.42 19.43 41.99
N ASN A 424 -24.83 20.41 41.29
CA ASN A 424 -25.42 21.77 41.24
C ASN A 424 -25.25 22.44 39.85
N GLN A 425 -26.13 23.39 39.52
CA GLN A 425 -26.27 23.97 38.18
C GLN A 425 -25.81 25.44 38.07
N GLN A 426 -25.76 25.95 36.82
CA GLN A 426 -25.74 27.37 36.42
C GLN A 426 -24.40 28.11 36.72
N GLN A 427 -23.99 29.13 35.94
CA GLN A 427 -24.80 30.13 35.25
C GLN A 427 -24.12 30.69 33.97
N GLN A 428 -24.92 31.31 33.09
CA GLN A 428 -24.46 32.02 31.89
C GLN A 428 -23.85 33.40 32.21
N GLN A 429 -22.98 33.93 31.34
CA GLN A 429 -22.92 35.38 31.11
C GLN A 429 -22.46 35.73 29.69
N GLN A 430 -22.98 36.84 29.16
CA GLN A 430 -22.80 37.32 27.78
C GLN A 430 -21.85 38.52 27.70
N GLY A 431 -21.29 38.75 26.51
CA GLY A 431 -20.57 39.96 26.11
C GLY A 431 -19.48 39.62 25.08
N GLY A 432 -19.43 40.13 23.84
CA GLY A 432 -20.23 41.14 23.16
C GLY A 432 -19.46 42.44 22.97
N ILE A 433 -18.88 42.68 21.77
CA ILE A 433 -18.65 44.00 21.13
C ILE A 433 -18.10 43.83 19.67
N LYS A 434 -18.93 44.28 18.72
CA LYS A 434 -18.72 45.02 17.44
C LYS A 434 -17.46 44.87 16.55
N GLY A 435 -17.72 44.88 15.23
CA GLY A 435 -16.78 45.30 14.15
C GLY A 435 -17.02 44.56 12.81
N ILE A 436 -18.14 44.75 12.10
CA ILE A 436 -18.35 45.76 11.03
C ILE A 436 -17.16 45.92 10.07
N TRP A 437 -17.34 45.48 8.81
CA TRP A 437 -17.11 46.28 7.58
C TRP A 437 -17.85 45.68 6.35
N LYS A 438 -18.43 46.55 5.52
CA LYS A 438 -18.92 46.29 4.14
C LYS A 438 -17.69 46.29 3.16
N ALA A 439 -17.73 46.02 1.85
CA ALA A 439 -18.76 45.78 0.81
C ALA A 439 -18.10 44.98 -0.35
N LEU A 440 -18.81 44.07 -1.06
CA LEU A 440 -19.45 44.23 -2.39
C LEU A 440 -18.57 44.57 -3.63
N CYS A 441 -18.76 43.72 -4.65
CA CYS A 441 -18.85 43.99 -6.11
C CYS A 441 -17.61 44.06 -7.04
N CYS A 442 -17.68 43.14 -8.02
CA CYS A 442 -17.49 43.34 -9.47
C CYS A 442 -16.13 43.79 -10.04
N SER A 443 -15.39 42.82 -10.58
CA SER A 443 -15.15 42.68 -12.04
C SER A 443 -14.81 41.23 -12.38
#